data_AF-A0A1U9NIV8-F1
#
_entry.id   AF-A0A1U9NIV8-F1
#
_cell.length_a   1.000
_cell.length_b   1.000
_cell.length_c   1.000
_cell.angle_alpha   90.00
_cell.angle_beta   90.00
_cell.angle_gamma   90.00
#
_symmetry.space_group_name_H-M   'P 1'
#
loop_
_entity.id
_entity.type
_entity.pdbx_description
1 polymer ?
#
loop_
_entity_poly.entity_id
_entity_poly.type
_entity_poly.pdbx_seq_one_letter_code
_entity_poly.pdbx_strand_id
1 'polypeptide(L)'
;MAKERSQYQKNVISRYYENLDNIMLSKLQELVTELYLADSKAKQDRLWERVEKAMVKLKIKPAMIEHIMSQRSVTVLAKNLEDWLKASKK
;
A
#
# COMPACT_ATOMS: atom_id res chain seq x y z
N MET A 1 -8.16 -18.51 14.00
CA MET A 1 -6.86 -18.54 14.72
C MET A 1 -5.97 -17.45 14.17
N ALA A 2 -5.64 -16.44 14.99
CA ALA A 2 -4.81 -15.31 14.60
C ALA A 2 -3.37 -15.79 14.34
N LYS A 3 -2.84 -15.50 13.15
CA LYS A 3 -1.48 -15.86 12.76
C LYS A 3 -0.51 -15.00 13.59
N GLU A 4 -0.03 -15.52 14.70
CA GLU A 4 1.01 -14.90 15.51
C GLU A 4 2.30 -14.83 14.67
N ARG A 5 2.47 -13.72 13.95
CA ARG A 5 3.76 -13.37 13.37
C ARG A 5 4.70 -13.09 14.55
N SER A 6 5.73 -13.92 14.71
CA SER A 6 6.78 -13.76 15.73
C SER A 6 7.19 -12.29 15.83
N GLN A 7 7.34 -11.77 17.06
CA GLN A 7 7.67 -10.35 17.29
C GLN A 7 8.89 -9.89 16.46
N TYR A 8 9.84 -10.79 16.23
CA TYR A 8 10.99 -10.55 15.36
C TYR A 8 10.59 -10.22 13.91
N GLN A 9 9.67 -10.99 13.33
CA GLN A 9 9.16 -10.75 11.97
C GLN A 9 8.40 -9.42 11.87
N LYS A 10 7.64 -9.05 12.92
CA LYS A 10 6.96 -7.75 12.98
C LYS A 10 7.96 -6.58 12.99
N ASN A 11 9.05 -6.70 13.76
CA ASN A 11 10.08 -5.67 13.85
C ASN A 11 10.84 -5.49 12.52
N VAL A 12 11.15 -6.59 11.82
CA VAL A 12 11.82 -6.52 10.51
C VAL A 12 10.92 -5.86 9.45
N ILE A 13 9.60 -6.12 9.50
CA ILE A 13 8.63 -5.46 8.61
C ILE A 13 8.51 -3.97 8.92
N SER A 14 8.46 -3.59 10.20
CA SER A 14 8.44 -2.17 10.62
C SER A 14 9.63 -1.40 10.06
N ARG A 15 10.85 -1.90 10.33
CA ARG A 15 12.10 -1.27 9.88
C ARG A 15 12.21 -1.08 8.38
N TYR A 16 11.64 -2.01 7.62
CA TYR A 16 11.66 -1.92 6.17
C TYR A 16 10.84 -0.73 5.64
N TYR A 17 9.79 -0.31 6.35
CA TYR A 17 8.90 0.77 5.92
C TYR A 17 9.07 2.09 6.69
N GLU A 18 9.90 2.13 7.73
CA GLU A 18 10.21 3.34 8.51
C GLU A 18 10.74 4.50 7.64
N ASN A 19 11.47 4.20 6.56
CA ASN A 19 12.10 5.20 5.69
C ASN A 19 11.37 5.42 4.35
N LEU A 20 10.07 5.10 4.28
CA LEU A 20 9.30 5.40 3.08
C LEU A 20 9.18 6.91 2.85
N ASP A 21 9.21 7.31 1.58
CA ASP A 21 9.02 8.70 1.19
C ASP A 21 7.58 9.16 1.55
N ASN A 22 7.49 10.06 2.53
CA ASN A 22 6.21 10.54 3.05
C ASN A 22 5.38 11.28 1.99
N ILE A 23 6.01 11.96 1.02
CA ILE A 23 5.29 12.64 -0.07
C ILE A 23 4.64 11.59 -0.98
N MET A 24 5.34 10.50 -1.29
CA MET A 24 4.78 9.41 -2.07
C MET A 24 3.71 8.62 -1.30
N LEU A 25 3.83 8.48 0.02
CA LEU A 25 2.78 7.89 0.85
C LEU A 25 1.49 8.72 0.82
N SER A 26 1.59 10.05 0.92
CA SER A 26 0.45 10.95 0.77
C SER A 26 -0.20 10.83 -0.62
N LYS A 27 0.59 10.78 -1.69
CA LYS A 27 0.08 10.55 -3.05
C LYS A 27 -0.64 9.21 -3.18
N LEU A 28 -0.14 8.17 -2.52
CA LEU A 28 -0.81 6.87 -2.51
C LEU A 28 -2.14 6.94 -1.74
N GLN A 29 -2.21 7.71 -0.66
CA GLN A 29 -3.45 7.97 0.08
C GLN A 29 -4.51 8.69 -0.76
N GLU A 30 -4.10 9.67 -1.57
CA GLU A 30 -4.98 10.32 -2.54
C GLU A 30 -5.53 9.31 -3.55
N LEU A 31 -4.68 8.44 -4.11
CA LEU A 31 -5.10 7.39 -5.05
C LEU A 31 -6.08 6.39 -4.43
N VAL A 32 -5.92 6.02 -3.15
CA VAL A 32 -6.91 5.19 -2.43
C VAL A 32 -8.26 5.88 -2.38
N THR A 33 -8.28 7.19 -2.08
CA THR A 33 -9.52 7.98 -2.01
C THR A 33 -10.17 8.10 -3.39
N GLU A 34 -9.37 8.39 -4.43
CA GLU A 34 -9.85 8.43 -5.81
C GLU A 34 -10.44 7.08 -6.26
N LEU A 35 -9.86 5.96 -5.83
CA LEU A 35 -10.37 4.61 -6.10
C LEU A 35 -11.70 4.34 -5.41
N TYR A 36 -11.88 4.76 -4.16
CA TYR A 36 -13.16 4.65 -3.45
C TYR A 36 -14.28 5.44 -4.13
N LEU A 37 -13.95 6.58 -4.74
CA LEU A 37 -14.89 7.46 -5.42
C LEU A 37 -15.07 7.15 -6.91
N ALA A 38 -14.31 6.20 -7.46
CA ALA A 38 -14.36 5.89 -8.88
C ALA A 38 -15.60 5.06 -9.22
N ASP A 39 -16.44 5.61 -10.08
CA ASP A 39 -17.74 5.11 -10.52
C ASP A 39 -17.69 4.34 -11.86
N SER A 40 -16.54 4.34 -12.53
CA SER A 40 -16.36 3.67 -13.83
C SER A 40 -15.13 2.77 -13.84
N LYS A 41 -15.27 1.62 -14.50
CA LYS A 41 -14.19 0.63 -14.65
C LYS A 41 -12.94 1.23 -15.30
N ALA A 42 -13.11 2.03 -16.34
CA ALA A 42 -11.99 2.69 -17.03
C ALA A 42 -11.23 3.67 -16.12
N LYS A 43 -11.93 4.40 -15.23
CA LYS A 43 -11.28 5.27 -14.24
C LYS A 43 -10.53 4.44 -13.20
N GLN A 44 -11.16 3.38 -12.67
CA GLN A 44 -10.52 2.46 -11.72
C GLN A 44 -9.25 1.85 -12.31
N ASP A 45 -9.26 1.40 -13.56
CA ASP A 45 -8.08 0.80 -14.20
C ASP A 45 -6.90 1.78 -14.27
N ARG A 46 -7.15 3.03 -14.71
CA ARG A 46 -6.12 4.08 -14.73
C ARG A 46 -5.59 4.40 -13.33
N LEU A 47 -6.46 4.36 -12.31
CA LEU A 47 -6.04 4.57 -10.93
C LEU A 47 -5.18 3.42 -10.41
N TRP A 48 -5.52 2.18 -10.73
CA TRP A 48 -4.72 1.00 -10.38
C TRP A 48 -3.34 1.02 -11.03
N GLU A 49 -3.21 1.47 -12.28
CA GLU A 49 -1.89 1.70 -12.90
C GLU A 49 -1.07 2.77 -12.17
N ARG A 50 -1.71 3.84 -11.70
CA ARG A 50 -1.04 4.89 -10.90
C ARG A 50 -0.62 4.35 -9.53
N VAL A 51 -1.46 3.52 -8.91
CA VAL A 51 -1.15 2.85 -7.63
C VAL A 51 0.07 1.95 -7.76
N GLU A 52 0.14 1.13 -8.81
CA GLU A 52 1.30 0.27 -9.06
C GLU A 52 2.60 1.09 -9.18
N LYS A 53 2.58 2.14 -10.01
CA LYS A 53 3.72 3.04 -10.19
C LYS A 53 4.13 3.73 -8.89
N ALA A 54 3.16 4.12 -8.06
CA ALA A 54 3.43 4.73 -6.75
C ALA A 54 4.08 3.72 -5.79
N MET A 55 3.57 2.48 -5.72
CA MET A 55 4.17 1.42 -4.89
C MET A 55 5.60 1.07 -5.34
N VAL A 56 5.87 1.04 -6.66
CA VAL A 56 7.22 0.85 -7.19
C VAL A 56 8.16 1.99 -6.77
N LYS A 57 7.71 3.25 -6.85
CA LYS A 57 8.50 4.42 -6.41
C LYS A 57 8.76 4.42 -4.91
N LEU A 58 7.80 3.95 -4.12
CA LEU A 58 7.95 3.70 -2.68
C LEU A 58 8.85 2.51 -2.37
N LYS A 59 9.36 1.80 -3.39
CA LYS A 59 10.20 0.60 -3.24
C LYS A 59 9.52 -0.49 -2.42
N ILE A 60 8.18 -0.58 -2.50
CA ILE A 60 7.44 -1.69 -1.90
C ILE A 60 7.90 -3.00 -2.54
N LYS A 61 8.05 -4.06 -1.75
CA LYS A 61 8.51 -5.37 -2.23
C LYS A 61 7.65 -5.86 -3.40
N PRO A 62 8.24 -6.34 -4.51
CA PRO A 62 7.50 -6.78 -5.70
C PRO A 62 6.38 -7.78 -5.41
N ALA A 63 6.64 -8.81 -4.57
CA ALA A 63 5.63 -9.78 -4.18
C ALA A 63 4.40 -9.17 -3.47
N MET A 64 4.58 -8.05 -2.75
CA MET A 64 3.47 -7.32 -2.13
C MET A 64 2.69 -6.53 -3.18
N ILE A 65 3.38 -5.90 -4.14
CA ILE A 65 2.77 -5.20 -5.27
C ILE A 65 1.91 -6.18 -6.07
N GLU A 66 2.48 -7.33 -6.45
CA GLU A 66 1.78 -8.40 -7.17
C GLU A 66 0.54 -8.88 -6.41
N HIS A 67 0.65 -9.12 -5.10
CA HIS A 67 -0.49 -9.53 -4.29
C HIS A 67 -1.62 -8.49 -4.32
N ILE A 68 -1.29 -7.21 -4.10
CA ILE A 68 -2.27 -6.11 -4.13
C ILE A 68 -2.89 -5.96 -5.52
N MET A 69 -2.07 -5.98 -6.57
CA MET A 69 -2.51 -5.80 -7.96
C MET A 69 -3.30 -6.99 -8.50
N SER A 70 -3.10 -8.20 -7.99
CA SER A 70 -3.91 -9.37 -8.33
C SER A 70 -5.33 -9.28 -7.77
N GLN A 71 -5.49 -8.66 -6.60
CA GLN A 71 -6.79 -8.52 -5.95
C GLN A 71 -7.52 -7.25 -6.37
N ARG A 72 -6.78 -6.18 -6.71
CA ARG A 72 -7.32 -4.83 -6.99
C ARG A 72 -8.41 -4.41 -5.99
N SER A 73 -8.18 -4.75 -4.71
CA SER A 73 -9.10 -4.48 -3.62
C SER A 73 -8.68 -3.20 -2.91
N VAL A 74 -9.52 -2.17 -2.97
CA VAL A 74 -9.26 -0.88 -2.33
C VAL A 74 -9.08 -1.05 -0.81
N THR A 75 -9.84 -1.94 -0.19
CA THR A 75 -9.72 -2.26 1.24
C THR A 75 -8.38 -2.91 1.60
N VAL A 76 -7.85 -3.79 0.73
CA VAL A 76 -6.53 -4.41 0.96
C VAL A 76 -5.43 -3.35 0.84
N LEU A 77 -5.49 -2.51 -0.19
CA LEU A 77 -4.54 -1.41 -0.36
C LEU A 77 -4.58 -0.42 0.82
N ALA A 78 -5.77 -0.01 1.25
CA ALA A 78 -5.95 0.92 2.36
C ALA A 78 -5.35 0.39 3.67
N LYS A 79 -5.56 -0.90 3.97
CA LYS A 79 -5.00 -1.54 5.17
C LYS A 79 -3.47 -1.57 5.15
N ASN A 80 -2.88 -1.92 4.01
CA ASN A 80 -1.42 -1.91 3.88
C ASN A 80 -0.86 -0.49 4.02
N LEU A 81 -1.53 0.51 3.41
CA LEU A 81 -1.14 1.90 3.52
C LEU A 81 -1.19 2.41 4.97
N GLU A 82 -2.22 2.03 5.74
CA GLU A 82 -2.32 2.38 7.16
C GLU A 82 -1.12 1.83 7.95
N ASP A 83 -0.74 0.57 7.70
CA ASP A 83 0.43 -0.05 8.33
C ASP A 83 1.74 0.67 7.95
N TRP A 84 1.90 1.06 6.69
CA TRP A 84 3.08 1.82 6.21
C TRP A 84 3.16 3.22 6.82
N LEU A 85 2.03 3.94 6.92
CA LEU A 85 1.96 5.25 7.56
C LEU A 85 2.25 5.20 9.06
N LYS A 86 1.85 4.11 9.74
CA LYS A 86 2.20 3.90 11.16
C LYS A 86 3.70 3.61 11.32
N ALA A 87 4.30 2.91 10.36
CA ALA A 87 5.73 2.62 10.38
C ALA A 87 6.59 3.87 10.09
N SER A 88 6.18 4.74 9.15
CA SER A 88 6.96 5.94 8.81
C SER A 88 6.91 7.08 9.84
N LYS A 89 5.96 7.02 10.78
CA LYS A 89 5.78 8.02 11.85
C LYS A 89 6.55 7.69 13.14
N LYS A 90 7.26 6.57 13.20
CA LYS A 90 8.07 6.14 14.36
C LYS A 90 9.53 6.46 14.15
#